data_AF-A0AA91DAJ1-F1
#
_entry.id   AF-A0AA91DAJ1-F1
#
_cell.length_a   1.000
_cell.length_b   1.000
_cell.length_c   1.000
_cell.angle_alpha   90.00
_cell.angle_beta   90.00
_cell.angle_gamma   90.00
#
_symmetry.space_group_name_H-M   'P 1'
#
loop_
_entity.id
_entity.type
_entity.pdbx_description
1 polymer ?
#
loop_
_entity_poly.entity_id
_entity_poly.type
_entity_poly.pdbx_seq_one_letter_code
_entity_poly.pdbx_strand_id
1 'polypeptide(L)'
;MLPEEQELSRLETDQATLEERVTTAELELETLKVELSQFQYRYYQRPGRLYAELDDWEARIAMVEAGMHPDDVDAQFRAQAAEEQARRSAEEAGTIEKSPFPPPEITPETKQAFRKAAKLMHPDRATTDTERERRNVMMAKVNRAYESGDLETIEKLIVEFGQDPEAIQGDDLGARMIKAIRRIAQLRRRAEEIDKQLSETQSHELYELMVTVQQAEALGSDPIGDLVQEILRQISERKIKLEMMTLTQEPIGNVLGV
;
A
#
# COMPACT_ATOMS: atom_id res chain seq x y z
N MET A 1 -43.51 -9.04 25.73
CA MET A 1 -42.36 -9.83 25.25
C MET A 1 -41.83 -10.63 26.40
N LEU A 2 -41.46 -11.88 26.14
CA LEU A 2 -40.75 -12.73 27.09
C LEU A 2 -39.31 -12.20 27.27
N PRO A 3 -38.67 -12.40 28.44
CA PRO A 3 -37.29 -11.95 28.67
C PRO A 3 -36.30 -12.44 27.62
N GLU A 4 -36.50 -13.67 27.11
CA GLU A 4 -35.65 -14.28 26.10
C GLU A 4 -35.79 -13.61 24.72
N GLU A 5 -37.01 -13.16 24.35
CA GLU A 5 -37.25 -12.38 23.12
C GLU A 5 -36.59 -11.01 23.19
N GLN A 6 -36.59 -10.37 24.37
CA GLN A 6 -35.92 -9.09 24.59
C GLN A 6 -34.40 -9.23 24.48
N GLU A 7 -33.83 -10.28 25.06
CA GLU A 7 -32.40 -10.55 24.96
C GLU A 7 -31.98 -10.89 23.52
N LEU A 8 -32.77 -11.67 22.79
CA LEU A 8 -32.51 -11.94 21.38
C LEU A 8 -32.52 -10.66 20.55
N SER A 9 -33.50 -9.77 20.75
CA SER A 9 -33.56 -8.47 20.07
C SER A 9 -32.34 -7.59 20.37
N ARG A 10 -31.86 -7.60 21.63
CA ARG A 10 -30.62 -6.92 22.02
C ARG A 10 -29.41 -7.49 21.28
N LEU A 11 -29.26 -8.82 21.25
CA LEU A 11 -28.17 -9.49 20.54
C LEU A 11 -28.21 -9.22 19.03
N GLU A 12 -29.39 -9.19 18.42
CA GLU A 12 -29.54 -8.87 16.99
C GLU A 12 -29.13 -7.42 16.69
N THR A 13 -29.46 -6.50 17.60
CA THR A 13 -29.04 -5.09 17.50
C THR A 13 -27.52 -4.93 17.65
N ASP A 14 -26.93 -5.59 18.65
CA ASP A 14 -25.47 -5.61 18.87
C ASP A 14 -24.74 -6.21 17.66
N GLN A 15 -25.27 -7.32 17.12
CA GLN A 15 -24.73 -7.95 15.92
C GLN A 15 -24.78 -7.00 14.73
N ALA A 16 -25.93 -6.37 14.45
CA ALA A 16 -26.07 -5.45 13.31
C ALA A 16 -25.11 -4.25 13.42
N THR A 17 -24.93 -3.72 14.62
CA THR A 17 -23.99 -2.62 14.89
C THR A 17 -22.54 -3.03 14.60
N LEU A 18 -22.14 -4.22 15.05
CA LEU A 18 -20.81 -4.77 14.78
C LEU A 18 -20.59 -5.10 13.30
N GLU A 19 -21.61 -5.62 12.61
CA GLU A 19 -21.54 -5.90 11.17
C GLU A 19 -21.26 -4.63 10.37
N GLU A 20 -21.92 -3.51 10.72
CA GLU A 20 -21.69 -2.23 10.07
C GLU A 20 -20.28 -1.68 10.37
N ARG A 21 -19.82 -1.79 11.62
CA ARG A 21 -18.45 -1.40 12.00
C ARG A 21 -17.40 -2.18 11.21
N VAL A 22 -17.52 -3.52 11.16
CA VAL A 22 -16.58 -4.36 10.42
C VAL A 22 -16.60 -4.00 8.94
N THR A 23 -17.79 -3.92 8.31
CA THR A 23 -17.91 -3.56 6.89
C THR A 23 -17.27 -2.21 6.57
N THR A 24 -17.43 -1.23 7.47
CA THR A 24 -16.84 0.11 7.31
C THR A 24 -15.32 0.05 7.42
N ALA A 25 -14.81 -0.60 8.47
CA ALA A 25 -13.37 -0.72 8.70
C ALA A 25 -12.66 -1.53 7.58
N GLU A 26 -13.33 -2.54 7.02
CA GLU A 26 -12.80 -3.27 5.86
C GLU A 26 -12.70 -2.40 4.63
N LEU A 27 -13.72 -1.60 4.32
CA LEU A 27 -13.62 -0.65 3.23
C LEU A 27 -12.47 0.32 3.49
N GLU A 28 -12.35 0.86 4.70
CA GLU A 28 -11.26 1.78 5.06
C GLU A 28 -9.89 1.15 4.82
N LEU A 29 -9.68 -0.08 5.29
CA LEU A 29 -8.43 -0.80 5.09
C LEU A 29 -8.11 -1.05 3.61
N GLU A 30 -9.06 -1.58 2.83
CA GLU A 30 -8.83 -1.84 1.41
C GLU A 30 -8.65 -0.55 0.61
N THR A 31 -9.36 0.53 0.99
CA THR A 31 -9.16 1.86 0.38
C THR A 31 -7.76 2.38 0.67
N LEU A 32 -7.31 2.29 1.92
CA LEU A 32 -6.00 2.77 2.34
C LEU A 32 -4.87 2.04 1.61
N LYS A 33 -4.99 0.73 1.39
CA LYS A 33 -4.01 -0.05 0.60
C LYS A 33 -3.91 0.46 -0.83
N VAL A 34 -5.04 0.76 -1.47
CA VAL A 34 -5.04 1.29 -2.84
C VAL A 34 -4.45 2.70 -2.86
N GLU A 35 -4.84 3.58 -1.94
CA GLU A 35 -4.30 4.95 -1.83
C GLU A 35 -2.77 4.93 -1.62
N LEU A 36 -2.27 4.05 -0.75
CA LEU A 36 -0.84 3.85 -0.56
C LEU A 36 -0.16 3.35 -1.83
N SER A 37 -0.76 2.40 -2.55
CA SER A 37 -0.21 1.88 -3.80
C SER A 37 -0.16 2.97 -4.89
N GLN A 38 -1.19 3.82 -4.98
CA GLN A 38 -1.22 4.98 -5.88
C GLN A 38 -0.13 5.99 -5.52
N PHE A 39 0.00 6.31 -4.23
CA PHE A 39 1.03 7.23 -3.74
C PHE A 39 2.42 6.68 -4.00
N GLN A 40 2.65 5.39 -3.71
CA GLN A 40 3.90 4.69 -3.99
C GLN A 40 4.24 4.80 -5.48
N TYR A 41 3.29 4.46 -6.35
CA TYR A 41 3.49 4.58 -7.79
C TYR A 41 3.90 6.01 -8.18
N ARG A 42 3.15 7.01 -7.73
CA ARG A 42 3.42 8.44 -8.01
C ARG A 42 4.82 8.87 -7.52
N TYR A 43 5.20 8.45 -6.32
CA TYR A 43 6.49 8.78 -5.69
C TYR A 43 7.66 8.12 -6.41
N TYR A 44 7.59 6.83 -6.69
CA TYR A 44 8.71 6.13 -7.31
C TYR A 44 8.80 6.34 -8.82
N GLN A 45 7.70 6.71 -9.49
CA GLN A 45 7.74 6.98 -10.94
C GLN A 45 8.75 8.08 -11.28
N ARG A 46 8.92 9.09 -10.41
CA ARG A 46 9.83 10.20 -10.68
C ARG A 46 10.86 10.45 -9.56
N PRO A 47 10.50 10.85 -8.33
CA PRO A 47 11.46 10.94 -7.22
C PRO A 47 12.32 9.68 -7.06
N GLY A 48 11.72 8.49 -7.01
CA GLY A 48 12.48 7.24 -6.83
C GLY A 48 13.52 6.98 -7.92
N ARG A 49 13.18 7.22 -9.20
CA ARG A 49 14.15 7.11 -10.31
C ARG A 49 15.29 8.11 -10.21
N LEU A 50 14.99 9.33 -9.80
CA LEU A 50 15.99 10.38 -9.64
C LEU A 50 16.92 10.08 -8.47
N TYR A 51 16.42 9.50 -7.38
CA TYR A 51 17.28 9.00 -6.30
C TYR A 51 18.19 7.88 -6.77
N ALA A 52 17.69 6.92 -7.56
CA ALA A 52 18.55 5.89 -8.15
C ALA A 52 19.63 6.49 -9.07
N GLU A 53 19.30 7.52 -9.87
CA GLU A 53 20.31 8.24 -10.67
C GLU A 53 21.31 8.98 -9.76
N LEU A 54 20.85 9.63 -8.70
CA LEU A 54 21.72 10.34 -7.76
C LEU A 54 22.70 9.38 -7.08
N ASP A 55 22.21 8.24 -6.57
CA ASP A 55 23.05 7.22 -5.92
C ASP A 55 24.10 6.66 -6.89
N ASP A 56 23.77 6.47 -8.18
CA ASP A 56 24.74 6.07 -9.21
C ASP A 56 25.85 7.12 -9.40
N TRP A 57 25.50 8.42 -9.43
CA TRP A 57 26.50 9.48 -9.49
C TRP A 57 27.36 9.56 -8.21
N GLU A 58 26.76 9.35 -7.04
CA GLU A 58 27.49 9.30 -5.77
C GLU A 58 28.47 8.12 -5.72
N ALA A 59 28.05 6.94 -6.19
CA ALA A 59 28.91 5.77 -6.34
C ALA A 59 30.10 6.04 -7.28
N ARG A 60 29.86 6.65 -8.44
CA ARG A 60 30.93 7.02 -9.39
C ARG A 60 31.94 7.99 -8.79
N ILE A 61 31.46 8.99 -8.04
CA ILE A 61 32.35 9.93 -7.34
C ILE A 61 33.18 9.20 -6.29
N ALA A 62 32.55 8.37 -5.47
CA ALA A 62 33.25 7.63 -4.42
C ALA A 62 34.30 6.67 -5.01
N MET A 63 34.02 6.04 -6.15
CA MET A 63 34.99 5.21 -6.88
C MET A 63 36.19 6.03 -7.39
N VAL A 64 35.97 7.21 -7.95
CA VAL A 64 37.06 8.09 -8.40
C VAL A 64 37.90 8.58 -7.22
N GLU A 65 37.26 8.99 -6.11
CA GLU A 65 37.95 9.39 -4.88
C GLU A 65 38.80 8.24 -4.30
N ALA A 66 38.26 7.02 -4.27
CA ALA A 66 39.00 5.83 -3.85
C ALA A 66 40.17 5.48 -4.80
N GLY A 67 40.00 5.69 -6.11
CA GLY A 67 41.08 5.51 -7.10
C GLY A 67 42.20 6.55 -6.98
N MET A 68 41.88 7.78 -6.55
CA MET A 68 42.87 8.83 -6.24
C MET A 68 43.65 8.52 -4.95
N HIS A 69 43.06 7.75 -4.03
CA HIS A 69 43.65 7.38 -2.76
C HIS A 69 43.63 5.84 -2.55
N PRO A 70 44.44 5.07 -3.30
CA PRO A 70 44.38 3.60 -3.24
C PRO A 70 44.68 3.01 -1.86
N ASP A 71 45.51 3.69 -1.06
CA ASP A 71 45.89 3.26 0.29
C ASP A 71 44.89 3.72 1.37
N ASP A 72 43.89 4.56 1.02
CA ASP A 72 42.84 4.99 1.95
C ASP A 72 41.72 3.95 2.02
N VAL A 73 41.80 3.10 3.05
CA VAL A 73 40.81 2.05 3.32
C VAL A 73 39.40 2.60 3.54
N ASP A 74 39.28 3.79 4.15
CA ASP A 74 37.97 4.39 4.39
C ASP A 74 37.35 4.87 3.07
N ALA A 75 38.16 5.37 2.13
CA ALA A 75 37.70 5.72 0.78
C ALA A 75 37.23 4.48 0.01
N GLN A 76 37.95 3.36 0.10
CA GLN A 76 37.53 2.09 -0.51
C GLN A 76 36.20 1.60 0.07
N PHE A 77 36.03 1.68 1.40
CA PHE A 77 34.79 1.27 2.05
C PHE A 77 33.61 2.17 1.64
N ARG A 78 33.81 3.50 1.57
CA ARG A 78 32.78 4.43 1.08
C ARG A 78 32.36 4.12 -0.35
N ALA A 79 33.30 3.80 -1.24
CA ALA A 79 32.99 3.43 -2.61
C ALA A 79 32.12 2.17 -2.70
N GLN A 80 32.48 1.12 -1.95
CA GLN A 80 31.70 -0.12 -1.89
C GLN A 80 30.29 0.10 -1.33
N ALA A 81 30.17 0.89 -0.26
CA ALA A 81 28.88 1.21 0.34
C ALA A 81 27.98 2.00 -0.62
N ALA A 82 28.55 2.97 -1.34
CA ALA A 82 27.82 3.76 -2.34
C ALA A 82 27.39 2.91 -3.54
N GLU A 83 28.22 1.98 -4.01
CA GLU A 83 27.86 1.03 -5.07
C GLU A 83 26.71 0.11 -4.66
N GLU A 84 26.75 -0.45 -3.45
CA GLU A 84 25.67 -1.28 -2.94
C GLU A 84 24.37 -0.49 -2.76
N GLN A 85 24.46 0.77 -2.32
CA GLN A 85 23.31 1.67 -2.22
C GLN A 85 22.70 1.94 -3.61
N ALA A 86 23.51 2.30 -4.61
CA ALA A 86 23.07 2.53 -5.98
C ALA A 86 22.42 1.28 -6.60
N ARG A 87 22.96 0.09 -6.31
CA ARG A 87 22.35 -1.17 -6.74
C ARG A 87 20.96 -1.38 -6.15
N ARG A 88 20.80 -1.13 -4.84
CA ARG A 88 19.50 -1.27 -4.15
C ARG A 88 18.47 -0.29 -4.69
N SER A 89 18.81 0.98 -4.82
CA SER A 89 17.87 1.99 -5.34
C SER A 89 17.51 1.74 -6.81
N ALA A 90 18.44 1.23 -7.62
CA ALA A 90 18.15 0.80 -8.98
C ALA A 90 17.20 -0.42 -9.04
N GLU A 91 17.37 -1.42 -8.17
CA GLU A 91 16.46 -2.57 -8.07
C GLU A 91 15.05 -2.15 -7.65
N GLU A 92 14.95 -1.22 -6.70
CA GLU A 92 13.68 -0.66 -6.22
C GLU A 92 12.96 0.16 -7.31
N ALA A 93 13.67 1.08 -7.96
CA ALA A 93 13.13 1.85 -9.09
C ALA A 93 12.74 0.96 -10.28
N GLY A 94 13.53 -0.07 -10.58
CA GLY A 94 13.26 -1.04 -11.64
C GLY A 94 12.06 -1.96 -11.36
N THR A 95 11.68 -2.14 -10.09
CA THR A 95 10.46 -2.88 -9.72
C THR A 95 9.21 -2.08 -10.07
N ILE A 96 9.26 -0.76 -9.91
CA ILE A 96 8.16 0.15 -10.25
C ILE A 96 8.00 0.28 -11.78
N GLU A 97 9.10 0.25 -12.54
CA GLU A 97 9.07 0.21 -14.01
C GLU A 97 8.29 -0.98 -14.59
N LYS A 98 8.22 -2.09 -13.86
CA LYS A 98 7.47 -3.30 -14.26
C LYS A 98 5.95 -3.15 -14.08
N SER A 99 5.48 -2.10 -13.41
CA SER A 99 4.07 -1.73 -13.35
C SER A 99 3.81 -0.56 -14.31
N PRO A 100 3.44 -0.80 -15.57
CA PRO A 100 3.38 0.25 -16.59
C PRO A 100 2.21 1.24 -16.40
N PHE A 101 1.23 0.89 -15.56
CA PHE A 101 0.04 1.70 -15.33
C PHE A 101 -0.08 2.07 -13.85
N PRO A 102 -0.55 3.30 -13.54
CA PRO A 102 -0.91 3.66 -12.18
C PRO A 102 -2.02 2.75 -11.67
N PRO A 103 -2.05 2.43 -10.36
CA PRO A 103 -3.23 1.82 -9.76
C PRO A 103 -4.47 2.70 -10.03
N PRO A 104 -5.64 2.08 -10.27
CA PRO A 104 -6.84 2.81 -10.65
C PRO A 104 -7.37 3.66 -9.49
N GLU A 105 -8.00 4.79 -9.81
CA GLU A 105 -8.78 5.55 -8.84
C GLU A 105 -10.05 4.80 -8.46
N ILE A 106 -10.29 4.65 -7.16
CA ILE A 106 -11.48 3.96 -6.67
C ILE A 106 -12.65 4.93 -6.58
N THR A 107 -13.62 4.74 -7.47
CA THR A 107 -14.80 5.60 -7.54
C THR A 107 -15.74 5.40 -6.34
N PRO A 108 -16.58 6.40 -6.00
CA PRO A 108 -17.60 6.27 -4.96
C PRO A 108 -18.55 5.06 -5.18
N GLU A 109 -18.89 4.76 -6.42
CA GLU A 109 -19.72 3.61 -6.81
C GLU A 109 -19.02 2.29 -6.49
N THR A 110 -17.71 2.21 -6.76
CA THR A 110 -16.89 1.04 -6.42
C THR A 110 -16.82 0.84 -4.90
N LYS A 111 -16.65 1.92 -4.12
CA LYS A 111 -16.72 1.88 -2.64
C LYS A 111 -18.08 1.39 -2.15
N GLN A 112 -19.16 1.86 -2.78
CA GLN A 112 -20.52 1.44 -2.44
C GLN A 112 -20.76 -0.04 -2.76
N ALA A 113 -20.35 -0.50 -3.94
CA ALA A 113 -20.45 -1.89 -4.34
C ALA A 113 -19.65 -2.82 -3.42
N PHE A 114 -18.43 -2.41 -3.03
CA PHE A 114 -17.62 -3.15 -2.05
C PHE A 114 -18.32 -3.28 -0.71
N ARG A 115 -18.83 -2.19 -0.12
CA ARG A 115 -19.58 -2.26 1.15
C ARG A 115 -20.76 -3.22 1.05
N LYS A 116 -21.50 -3.18 -0.05
CA LYS A 116 -22.63 -4.09 -0.30
C LYS A 116 -22.15 -5.54 -0.40
N ALA A 117 -21.05 -5.79 -1.10
CA ALA A 117 -20.45 -7.11 -1.25
C ALA A 117 -19.98 -7.67 0.10
N ALA A 118 -19.15 -6.93 0.83
CA ALA A 118 -18.67 -7.29 2.17
C ALA A 118 -19.85 -7.63 3.11
N LYS A 119 -20.87 -6.75 3.18
CA LYS A 119 -22.05 -7.00 4.01
C LYS A 119 -22.78 -8.31 3.68
N LEU A 120 -22.79 -8.72 2.41
CA LEU A 120 -23.47 -9.92 1.93
C LEU A 120 -22.62 -11.19 2.11
N MET A 121 -21.34 -11.13 1.75
CA MET A 121 -20.48 -12.31 1.56
C MET A 121 -19.31 -12.42 2.54
N HIS A 122 -19.20 -11.53 3.55
CA HIS A 122 -18.12 -11.60 4.53
C HIS A 122 -18.06 -12.99 5.21
N PRO A 123 -16.88 -13.62 5.31
CA PRO A 123 -16.70 -14.97 5.85
C PRO A 123 -17.22 -15.16 7.26
N ASP A 124 -17.16 -14.14 8.10
CA ASP A 124 -17.66 -14.28 9.47
C ASP A 124 -19.18 -14.53 9.51
N ARG A 125 -19.93 -14.23 8.45
CA ARG A 125 -21.38 -14.55 8.36
C ARG A 125 -21.66 -16.05 8.30
N ALA A 126 -20.64 -16.86 8.07
CA ALA A 126 -20.78 -18.30 7.97
C ALA A 126 -21.19 -18.95 9.29
N THR A 127 -22.08 -19.93 9.17
CA THR A 127 -22.54 -20.76 10.31
C THR A 127 -21.74 -22.05 10.44
N THR A 128 -21.01 -22.43 9.40
CA THR A 128 -20.15 -23.63 9.33
C THR A 128 -18.77 -23.28 8.77
N ASP A 129 -17.76 -24.10 9.06
CA ASP A 129 -16.42 -23.90 8.50
C ASP A 129 -16.38 -24.04 6.98
N THR A 130 -17.21 -24.93 6.40
CA THR A 130 -17.33 -25.08 4.95
C THR A 130 -17.88 -23.82 4.29
N GLU A 131 -18.92 -23.22 4.87
CA GLU A 131 -19.47 -21.95 4.39
C GLU A 131 -18.46 -20.80 4.56
N ARG A 132 -17.70 -20.81 5.67
CA ARG A 132 -16.66 -19.81 5.94
C ARG A 132 -15.58 -19.84 4.86
N GLU A 133 -15.11 -21.03 4.50
CA GLU A 133 -14.09 -21.19 3.47
C GLU A 133 -14.59 -20.73 2.10
N ARG A 134 -15.83 -21.08 1.75
CA ARG A 134 -16.45 -20.61 0.50
C ARG A 134 -16.55 -19.08 0.46
N ARG A 135 -16.97 -18.45 1.56
CA ARG A 135 -17.06 -17.00 1.69
C ARG A 135 -15.69 -16.33 1.70
N ASN A 136 -14.66 -16.94 2.30
CA ASN A 136 -13.26 -16.46 2.22
C ASN A 136 -12.82 -16.31 0.76
N VAL A 137 -13.05 -17.35 -0.05
CA VAL A 137 -12.69 -17.34 -1.47
C VAL A 137 -13.44 -16.25 -2.23
N MET A 138 -14.72 -16.03 -1.93
CA MET A 138 -15.52 -14.98 -2.56
C MET A 138 -15.05 -13.58 -2.14
N MET A 139 -14.79 -13.37 -0.86
CA MET A 139 -14.31 -12.09 -0.35
C MET A 139 -12.92 -11.74 -0.93
N ALA A 140 -12.03 -12.72 -1.08
CA ALA A 140 -10.74 -12.52 -1.74
C ALA A 140 -10.89 -12.04 -3.20
N LYS A 141 -11.90 -12.55 -3.93
CA LYS A 141 -12.21 -12.07 -5.29
C LYS A 141 -12.75 -10.64 -5.27
N VAL A 142 -13.60 -10.30 -4.31
CA VAL A 142 -14.11 -8.93 -4.13
C VAL A 142 -12.98 -7.95 -3.82
N ASN A 143 -12.08 -8.30 -2.90
CA ASN A 143 -10.91 -7.46 -2.59
C ASN A 143 -10.05 -7.22 -3.84
N ARG A 144 -9.76 -8.28 -4.61
CA ARG A 144 -8.99 -8.14 -5.85
C ARG A 144 -9.69 -7.24 -6.88
N ALA A 145 -11.00 -7.40 -7.05
CA ALA A 145 -11.77 -6.55 -7.96
C ALA A 145 -11.80 -5.10 -7.47
N TYR A 146 -11.87 -4.89 -6.16
CA TYR A 146 -11.81 -3.57 -5.55
C TYR A 146 -10.46 -2.90 -5.75
N GLU A 147 -9.36 -3.60 -5.50
CA GLU A 147 -7.99 -3.12 -5.75
C GLU A 147 -7.78 -2.71 -7.21
N SER A 148 -8.44 -3.38 -8.15
CA SER A 148 -8.40 -3.06 -9.58
C SER A 148 -9.49 -2.08 -10.04
N GLY A 149 -10.31 -1.51 -9.14
CA GLY A 149 -11.40 -0.60 -9.51
C GLY A 149 -12.48 -1.24 -10.41
N ASP A 150 -12.59 -2.57 -10.40
CA ASP A 150 -13.45 -3.35 -11.28
C ASP A 150 -14.86 -3.49 -10.67
N LEU A 151 -15.64 -2.42 -10.82
CA LEU A 151 -17.03 -2.34 -10.37
C LEU A 151 -17.89 -3.48 -10.94
N GLU A 152 -17.74 -3.78 -12.23
CA GLU A 152 -18.55 -4.81 -12.92
C GLU A 152 -18.34 -6.19 -12.28
N THR A 153 -17.09 -6.55 -12.00
CA THR A 153 -16.78 -7.81 -11.30
C THR A 153 -17.37 -7.84 -9.90
N ILE A 154 -17.29 -6.75 -9.13
CA ILE A 154 -17.90 -6.70 -7.79
C ILE A 154 -19.41 -6.92 -7.89
N GLU A 155 -20.10 -6.20 -8.78
CA GLU A 155 -21.56 -6.31 -8.97
C GLU A 155 -21.96 -7.72 -9.40
N LYS A 156 -21.22 -8.32 -10.33
CA LYS A 156 -21.42 -9.70 -10.77
C LYS A 156 -21.28 -10.68 -9.61
N LEU A 157 -20.26 -10.53 -8.76
CA LEU A 157 -20.08 -11.37 -7.57
C LEU A 157 -21.23 -11.24 -6.58
N ILE A 158 -21.84 -10.05 -6.40
CA ILE A 158 -23.03 -9.93 -5.53
C ILE A 158 -24.24 -10.64 -6.14
N VAL A 159 -24.41 -10.57 -7.47
CA VAL A 159 -25.51 -11.27 -8.16
C VAL A 159 -25.34 -12.78 -8.06
N GLU A 160 -24.14 -13.29 -8.37
CA GLU A 160 -23.82 -14.72 -8.27
C GLU A 160 -24.02 -15.26 -6.85
N PHE A 161 -23.67 -14.48 -5.83
CA PHE A 161 -23.88 -14.84 -4.43
C PHE A 161 -25.36 -14.75 -4.01
N GLY A 162 -26.11 -13.77 -4.53
CA GLY A 162 -27.53 -13.55 -4.20
C GLY A 162 -28.48 -14.61 -4.77
N GLN A 163 -28.01 -15.45 -5.71
CA GLN A 163 -28.78 -16.57 -6.28
C GLN A 163 -28.63 -17.87 -5.46
N ASP A 164 -27.97 -17.81 -4.31
CA ASP A 164 -27.62 -19.00 -3.53
C ASP A 164 -28.73 -19.41 -2.54
N PRO A 165 -29.26 -20.66 -2.58
CA PRO A 165 -30.51 -21.03 -1.92
C PRO A 165 -30.42 -21.42 -0.44
N GLU A 166 -29.31 -21.20 0.26
CA GLU A 166 -29.18 -21.64 1.66
C GLU A 166 -29.64 -20.57 2.68
N ALA A 167 -30.93 -20.23 2.61
CA ALA A 167 -31.64 -19.65 3.74
C ALA A 167 -32.26 -20.79 4.57
N ILE A 168 -31.49 -21.33 5.53
CA ILE A 168 -32.02 -22.37 6.43
C ILE A 168 -33.10 -21.76 7.34
N GLN A 169 -34.28 -22.35 7.22
CA GLN A 169 -35.49 -22.09 7.97
C GLN A 169 -35.53 -22.94 9.25
N GLY A 170 -35.98 -22.36 10.35
CA GLY A 170 -36.40 -23.05 11.57
C GLY A 170 -35.32 -23.16 12.64
N ASP A 171 -35.45 -22.38 13.70
CA ASP A 171 -34.74 -22.68 14.95
C ASP A 171 -35.50 -22.14 16.17
N ASP A 172 -35.43 -22.90 17.25
CA ASP A 172 -35.90 -22.53 18.58
C ASP A 172 -35.16 -21.27 19.08
N LEU A 173 -35.79 -20.52 19.98
CA LEU A 173 -35.35 -19.19 20.39
C LEU A 173 -33.93 -19.20 21.01
N GLY A 174 -33.60 -20.26 21.76
CA GLY A 174 -32.27 -20.47 22.33
C GLY A 174 -31.18 -20.72 21.28
N ALA A 175 -31.49 -21.44 20.19
CA ALA A 175 -30.53 -21.70 19.12
C ALA A 175 -30.17 -20.42 18.35
N ARG A 176 -31.14 -19.52 18.15
CA ARG A 176 -30.91 -18.18 17.58
C ARG A 176 -29.99 -17.32 18.46
N MET A 177 -30.20 -17.33 19.78
CA MET A 177 -29.35 -16.59 20.71
C MET A 177 -27.90 -17.09 20.70
N ILE A 178 -27.69 -18.41 20.72
CA ILE A 178 -26.33 -19.00 20.66
C ILE A 178 -25.61 -18.61 19.36
N LYS A 179 -26.32 -18.63 18.23
CA LYS A 179 -25.78 -18.18 16.93
C LYS A 179 -25.39 -16.71 16.96
N ALA A 180 -26.26 -15.83 17.48
CA ALA A 180 -26.00 -14.40 17.59
C ALA A 180 -24.76 -14.11 18.48
N ILE A 181 -24.65 -14.77 19.63
CA ILE A 181 -23.49 -14.62 20.54
C ILE A 181 -22.19 -15.03 19.83
N ARG A 182 -22.17 -16.19 19.16
CA ARG A 182 -20.99 -16.67 18.42
C ARG A 182 -20.59 -15.69 17.32
N ARG A 183 -21.57 -15.16 16.60
CA ARG A 183 -21.39 -14.18 15.52
C ARG A 183 -20.80 -12.88 16.05
N ILE A 184 -21.34 -12.35 17.14
CA ILE A 184 -20.81 -11.16 17.84
C ILE A 184 -19.34 -11.37 18.22
N ALA A 185 -18.99 -12.54 18.77
CA ALA A 185 -17.61 -12.84 19.15
C ALA A 185 -16.66 -12.94 17.95
N GLN A 186 -17.12 -13.42 16.79
CA GLN A 186 -16.34 -13.41 15.55
C GLN A 186 -16.14 -11.98 15.04
N LEU A 187 -17.21 -11.18 14.96
CA LEU A 187 -17.15 -9.80 14.50
C LEU A 187 -16.23 -8.93 15.36
N ARG A 188 -16.22 -9.12 16.68
CA ARG A 188 -15.30 -8.40 17.57
C ARG A 188 -13.84 -8.72 17.28
N ARG A 189 -13.51 -10.00 17.13
CA ARG A 189 -12.14 -10.41 16.76
C ARG A 189 -11.73 -9.84 15.41
N ARG A 190 -12.61 -9.89 14.42
CA ARG A 190 -12.35 -9.31 13.10
C ARG A 190 -12.12 -7.80 13.16
N ALA A 191 -12.94 -7.08 13.93
CA ALA A 191 -12.74 -5.64 14.14
C ALA A 191 -11.36 -5.35 14.76
N GLU A 192 -10.96 -6.11 15.80
CA GLU A 192 -9.64 -5.97 16.43
C GLU A 192 -8.49 -6.26 15.45
N GLU A 193 -8.63 -7.29 14.59
CA GLU A 193 -7.66 -7.61 13.55
C GLU A 193 -7.52 -6.48 12.52
N ILE A 194 -8.63 -5.90 12.06
CA ILE A 194 -8.63 -4.79 11.11
C ILE A 194 -8.03 -3.54 11.74
N ASP A 195 -8.42 -3.22 12.98
CA ASP A 195 -7.87 -2.08 13.73
C ASP A 195 -6.33 -2.21 13.86
N LYS A 196 -5.83 -3.43 14.11
CA LYS A 196 -4.39 -3.72 14.12
C LYS A 196 -3.76 -3.51 12.75
N GLN A 197 -4.35 -4.03 11.68
CA GLN A 197 -3.85 -3.89 10.31
C GLN A 197 -3.81 -2.42 9.87
N LEU A 198 -4.84 -1.65 10.20
CA LEU A 198 -4.88 -0.20 9.98
C LEU A 198 -3.76 0.50 10.73
N SER A 199 -3.59 0.22 12.03
CA SER A 199 -2.52 0.82 12.83
C SER A 199 -1.12 0.45 12.32
N GLU A 200 -0.90 -0.80 11.92
CA GLU A 200 0.36 -1.24 11.32
C GLU A 200 0.65 -0.48 10.02
N THR A 201 -0.35 -0.38 9.15
CA THR A 201 -0.26 0.35 7.89
C THR A 201 0.03 1.84 8.12
N GLN A 202 -0.64 2.45 9.09
CA GLN A 202 -0.48 3.87 9.43
C GLN A 202 0.85 4.18 10.13
N SER A 203 1.49 3.20 10.75
CA SER A 203 2.80 3.38 11.39
C SER A 203 3.98 3.34 10.39
N HIS A 204 3.72 3.04 9.13
CA HIS A 204 4.77 2.93 8.11
C HIS A 204 5.17 4.30 7.56
N GLU A 205 6.47 4.52 7.32
CA GLU A 205 7.03 5.80 6.84
C GLU A 205 6.36 6.31 5.55
N LEU A 206 6.05 5.39 4.63
CA LEU A 206 5.35 5.72 3.39
C LEU A 206 3.96 6.32 3.62
N TYR A 207 3.24 5.88 4.66
CA TYR A 207 1.95 6.46 5.03
C TYR A 207 2.11 7.88 5.58
N GLU A 208 3.06 8.09 6.49
CA GLU A 208 3.35 9.41 7.04
C GLU A 208 3.74 10.42 5.93
N LEU A 209 4.57 9.97 4.98
CA LEU A 209 4.93 10.75 3.80
C LEU A 209 3.73 11.06 2.92
N MET A 210 2.87 10.06 2.65
CA MET A 210 1.64 10.26 1.87
C MET A 210 0.75 11.32 2.50
N VAL A 211 0.50 11.23 3.81
CA VAL A 211 -0.34 12.19 4.55
C VAL A 211 0.27 13.59 4.51
N THR A 212 1.59 13.71 4.73
CA THR A 212 2.30 15.00 4.69
C THR A 212 2.18 15.65 3.31
N VAL A 213 2.39 14.88 2.24
CA VAL A 213 2.26 15.37 0.87
C VAL A 213 0.83 15.79 0.57
N GLN A 214 -0.16 14.96 0.89
CA GLN A 214 -1.57 15.28 0.65
C GLN A 214 -2.02 16.54 1.40
N GLN A 215 -1.54 16.76 2.62
CA GLN A 215 -1.82 17.98 3.39
C GLN A 215 -1.23 19.22 2.72
N ALA A 216 0.02 19.15 2.25
CA ALA A 216 0.66 20.25 1.53
C ALA A 216 -0.02 20.53 0.18
N GLU A 217 -0.42 19.48 -0.56
CA GLU A 217 -1.20 19.59 -1.80
C GLU A 217 -2.56 20.24 -1.56
N ALA A 218 -3.25 19.90 -0.47
CA ALA A 218 -4.52 20.53 -0.08
C ALA A 218 -4.38 22.03 0.23
N LEU A 219 -3.18 22.48 0.61
CA LEU A 219 -2.84 23.89 0.80
C LEU A 219 -2.35 24.57 -0.49
N GLY A 220 -2.32 23.86 -1.62
CA GLY A 220 -1.92 24.36 -2.93
C GLY A 220 -0.41 24.32 -3.20
N SER A 221 0.37 23.57 -2.41
CA SER A 221 1.81 23.36 -2.64
C SER A 221 2.05 22.11 -3.50
N ASP A 222 3.24 21.99 -4.10
CA ASP A 222 3.66 20.80 -4.87
C ASP A 222 4.95 20.19 -4.28
N PRO A 223 4.87 19.52 -3.12
CA PRO A 223 6.05 19.00 -2.42
C PRO A 223 6.79 17.91 -3.22
N ILE A 224 6.09 17.14 -4.05
CA ILE A 224 6.73 16.14 -4.92
C ILE A 224 7.49 16.83 -6.05
N GLY A 225 6.90 17.86 -6.67
CA GLY A 225 7.58 18.69 -7.67
C GLY A 225 8.81 19.39 -7.10
N ASP A 226 8.70 19.98 -5.91
CA ASP A 226 9.81 20.64 -5.22
C ASP A 226 10.94 19.66 -4.92
N LEU A 227 10.61 18.46 -4.43
CA LEU A 227 11.57 17.38 -4.19
C LEU A 227 12.28 16.97 -5.49
N VAL A 228 11.53 16.84 -6.59
CA VAL A 228 12.11 16.53 -7.91
C VAL A 228 13.12 17.59 -8.35
N GLN A 229 12.80 18.88 -8.20
CA GLN A 229 13.74 19.96 -8.55
C GLN A 229 15.01 19.91 -7.71
N GLU A 230 14.86 19.64 -6.42
CA GLU A 230 15.99 19.52 -5.49
C GLU A 230 16.91 18.35 -5.85
N ILE A 231 16.36 17.17 -6.16
CA ILE A 231 17.18 16.02 -6.59
C ILE A 231 17.89 16.32 -7.92
N LEU A 232 17.21 16.95 -8.89
CA LEU A 232 17.84 17.34 -10.16
C LEU A 232 19.00 18.32 -9.97
N ARG A 233 18.89 19.24 -9.01
CA ARG A 233 19.98 20.14 -8.62
C ARG A 233 21.17 19.33 -8.07
N GLN A 234 20.92 18.42 -7.14
CA GLN A 234 21.97 17.57 -6.56
C GLN A 234 22.66 16.70 -7.62
N ILE A 235 21.91 16.08 -8.53
CA ILE A 235 22.46 15.31 -9.66
C ILE A 235 23.39 16.19 -10.50
N SER A 236 22.96 17.42 -10.81
CA SER A 236 23.76 18.35 -11.60
C SER A 236 25.07 18.72 -10.89
N GLU A 237 25.03 18.94 -9.57
CA GLU A 237 26.21 19.20 -8.75
C GLU A 237 27.16 18.00 -8.70
N ARG A 238 26.64 16.77 -8.59
CA ARG A 238 27.45 15.55 -8.65
C ARG A 238 28.11 15.37 -10.03
N LYS A 239 27.39 15.63 -11.12
CA LYS A 239 27.95 15.60 -12.48
C LYS A 239 29.11 16.58 -12.64
N ILE A 240 28.94 17.82 -12.20
CA ILE A 240 30.00 18.85 -12.24
C ILE A 240 31.19 18.44 -11.37
N LYS A 241 30.94 17.94 -10.14
CA LYS A 241 32.02 17.48 -9.24
C LYS A 241 32.85 16.38 -9.90
N LEU A 242 32.19 15.39 -10.49
CA LEU A 242 32.88 14.28 -11.17
C LEU A 242 33.70 14.78 -12.37
N GLU A 243 33.13 15.68 -13.20
CA GLU A 243 33.82 16.27 -14.34
C GLU A 243 35.10 17.00 -13.90
N MET A 244 35.01 17.85 -12.86
CA MET A 244 36.18 18.55 -12.30
C MET A 244 37.24 17.57 -11.79
N MET A 245 36.84 16.49 -11.12
CA MET A 245 37.76 15.45 -10.65
C MET A 245 38.50 14.77 -11.81
N THR A 246 37.80 14.48 -12.90
CA THR A 246 38.41 13.83 -14.08
C THR A 246 39.29 14.76 -14.91
N LEU A 247 38.93 16.04 -15.06
CA LEU A 247 39.74 17.05 -15.78
C LEU A 247 41.06 17.33 -15.06
N THR A 248 41.09 17.25 -13.73
CA THR A 248 42.30 17.42 -12.94
C THR A 248 43.29 16.24 -13.11
N GLN A 249 42.85 15.15 -13.76
CA GLN A 249 43.68 13.97 -14.07
C GLN A 249 44.23 13.92 -15.50
N GLU A 250 43.84 14.83 -16.43
CA GLU A 250 44.51 14.88 -17.74
C GLU A 250 45.94 15.44 -17.60
N PRO A 251 46.99 14.70 -18.00
CA PRO A 251 48.34 15.23 -17.96
C PRO A 251 48.48 16.35 -19.00
N ILE A 252 48.96 17.52 -18.57
CA ILE A 252 49.49 18.57 -19.46
C ILE A 252 50.67 17.96 -20.22
N GLY A 253 50.40 17.39 -21.39
CA GLY A 253 51.35 16.53 -22.11
C GLY A 253 51.26 16.67 -23.61
N ASN A 254 51.43 17.89 -24.14
CA ASN A 254 52.21 18.21 -25.36
C ASN A 254 51.92 19.63 -25.85
N VAL A 255 52.64 20.63 -25.35
CA VAL A 255 52.94 21.85 -26.11
C VAL A 255 54.38 22.29 -25.82
N LEU A 256 55.35 21.54 -26.32
CA LEU A 256 56.65 22.08 -26.71
C LEU A 256 57.09 21.35 -27.99
N GLY A 257 56.45 21.75 -29.09
CA GLY A 257 57.04 21.61 -30.41
C GLY A 257 57.83 22.88 -30.73
N VAL A 258 59.05 22.66 -31.23
CA VAL A 258 60.09 23.59 -31.68
C VAL A 258 61.12 23.99 -30.62
#